data_AF-A0A3B0PJF8-F1
#
_entry.id   AF-A0A3B0PJF8-F1
#
_cell.length_a   1.000
_cell.length_b   1.000
_cell.length_c   1.000
_cell.angle_alpha   90.00
_cell.angle_beta   90.00
_cell.angle_gamma   90.00
#
_symmetry.space_group_name_H-M   'P 1'
#
loop_
_entity.id
_entity.type
_entity.pdbx_description
1 polymer ?
#
loop_
_entity_poly.entity_id
_entity_poly.type
_entity_poly.pdbx_seq_one_letter_code
_entity_poly.pdbx_strand_id
1 'polypeptide(L)'
;MSERFKSLGAKIISNGTDNHLFMIDVYNTYKINGKQAEDILHKVNITLNKNTIPFDTLNPRLGSGIRIGTAAMTSRGFENW
;
A
#
# COMPACT_ATOMS: atom_id res chain seq x y z
N MET A 1 -1.26 12.07 2.18
CA MET A 1 -1.05 10.62 2.46
C MET A 1 0.08 9.99 1.65
N SER A 2 0.05 9.90 0.31
CA SER A 2 1.15 9.29 -0.47
C SER A 2 2.51 9.95 -0.20
N GLU A 3 2.55 11.28 -0.13
CA GLU A 3 3.75 12.06 0.22
C GLU A 3 4.27 11.74 1.63
N ARG A 4 3.38 11.48 2.59
CA ARG A 4 3.79 11.07 3.95
C ARG A 4 4.52 9.73 3.91
N PHE A 5 3.99 8.75 3.19
CA PHE A 5 4.67 7.46 3.00
C PHE A 5 6.01 7.61 2.28
N LYS A 6 6.11 8.46 1.24
CA LYS A 6 7.39 8.77 0.57
C LYS A 6 8.40 9.36 1.54
N SER A 7 7.98 10.30 2.38
CA SER A 7 8.86 10.91 3.40
C SER A 7 9.39 9.91 4.43
N LEU A 8 8.67 8.80 4.64
CA LEU A 8 9.06 7.70 5.53
C LEU A 8 9.89 6.61 4.81
N GLY A 9 10.26 6.83 3.55
CA GLY A 9 11.10 5.92 2.76
C GLY A 9 10.32 4.85 1.99
N ALA A 10 8.98 4.91 1.95
CA ALA A 10 8.19 3.96 1.19
C ALA A 10 8.27 4.23 -0.31
N LYS A 11 8.53 3.17 -1.10
CA LYS A 11 8.49 3.27 -2.56
C LYS A 11 7.04 3.22 -3.06
N ILE A 12 6.55 4.36 -3.53
CA ILE A 12 5.22 4.50 -4.13
C ILE A 12 5.31 4.20 -5.63
N ILE A 13 4.43 3.32 -6.11
CA ILE A 13 4.28 3.06 -7.55
C ILE A 13 3.82 4.35 -8.23
N SER A 14 4.37 4.66 -9.41
CA SER A 14 4.17 5.94 -10.13
C SER A 14 4.58 7.22 -9.37
N ASN A 15 5.31 7.10 -8.24
CA ASN A 15 5.81 8.24 -7.44
C ASN A 15 4.72 9.18 -6.88
N GLY A 16 3.45 8.76 -6.88
CA GLY A 16 2.32 9.60 -6.46
C GLY A 16 0.97 8.98 -6.81
N THR A 17 -0.07 9.81 -6.79
CA THR A 17 -1.42 9.47 -7.24
C THR A 17 -2.20 10.74 -7.57
N ASP A 18 -3.06 10.65 -8.59
CA ASP A 18 -4.01 11.71 -8.99
C ASP A 18 -5.46 11.34 -8.65
N ASN A 19 -5.67 10.25 -7.89
CA ASN A 19 -6.99 9.78 -7.51
C ASN A 19 -7.05 9.30 -6.05
N HIS A 20 -8.07 8.52 -5.71
CA HIS A 20 -8.36 8.10 -4.34
C HIS A 20 -7.52 6.93 -3.84
N LEU A 21 -6.60 6.37 -4.63
CA LEU A 21 -5.77 5.23 -4.25
C LEU A 21 -4.34 5.30 -4.77
N PHE A 22 -3.44 4.57 -4.13
CA PHE A 22 -2.05 4.39 -4.57
C PHE A 22 -1.52 3.03 -4.13
N MET A 23 -0.35 2.66 -4.63
CA MET A 23 0.28 1.37 -4.32
C MET A 23 1.67 1.57 -3.74
N ILE A 24 2.02 0.75 -2.75
CA ILE A 24 3.35 0.71 -2.15
C ILE A 24 4.02 -0.60 -2.53
N ASP A 25 5.28 -0.53 -2.98
CA ASP A 25 6.16 -1.68 -3.17
C ASP A 25 6.72 -2.12 -1.80
N VAL A 26 6.08 -3.10 -1.16
CA VAL A 26 6.48 -3.58 0.17
C VAL A 26 7.64 -4.57 0.11
N TYR A 27 7.81 -5.24 -1.04
CA TYR A 27 8.86 -6.23 -1.22
C TYR A 27 10.24 -5.58 -1.27
N ASN A 28 10.43 -4.58 -2.13
CA ASN A 28 11.72 -3.91 -2.24
C ASN A 28 11.99 -2.99 -1.04
N THR A 29 10.94 -2.36 -0.49
CA THR A 29 11.05 -1.41 0.63
C THR A 29 11.28 -2.12 1.97
N TYR A 30 10.46 -3.11 2.32
CA TYR A 30 10.42 -3.70 3.66
C TYR A 30 10.80 -5.18 3.71
N LYS A 31 11.17 -5.77 2.56
CA LYS A 31 11.59 -7.18 2.44
C LYS A 31 10.50 -8.18 2.87
N ILE A 32 9.24 -7.82 2.67
CA ILE A 32 8.07 -8.70 2.87
C ILE A 32 7.18 -8.68 1.64
N ASN A 33 6.49 -9.78 1.34
CA ASN A 33 5.52 -9.79 0.24
C ASN A 33 4.19 -9.13 0.63
N GLY A 34 3.35 -8.83 -0.36
CA GLY A 34 2.07 -8.18 -0.19
C GLY A 34 1.12 -8.97 0.73
N LYS A 35 1.13 -10.30 0.64
CA LYS A 35 0.34 -11.17 1.53
C LYS A 35 0.76 -11.05 2.99
N GLN A 36 2.06 -11.07 3.27
CA GLN A 36 2.58 -10.86 4.62
C GLN A 36 2.21 -9.48 5.16
N ALA A 37 2.33 -8.43 4.34
CA ALA A 37 1.95 -7.07 4.73
C ALA A 37 0.45 -6.97 5.05
N GLU A 38 -0.41 -7.54 4.19
CA GLU A 38 -1.86 -7.66 4.40
C GLU A 38 -2.18 -8.35 5.74
N ASP A 39 -1.55 -9.50 6.02
CA ASP A 39 -1.81 -10.27 7.25
C ASP A 39 -1.31 -9.57 8.51
N ILE A 40 -0.15 -8.92 8.47
CA ILE A 40 0.41 -8.17 9.61
C ILE A 40 -0.49 -6.99 9.96
N LEU A 41 -0.92 -6.23 8.96
CA LEU A 41 -1.78 -5.06 9.16
C LEU A 41 -3.18 -5.48 9.64
N HIS A 42 -3.70 -6.59 9.15
CA HIS A 42 -4.98 -7.12 9.60
C HIS A 42 -4.97 -7.48 11.09
N LYS A 43 -3.85 -7.99 11.63
CA LYS A 43 -3.69 -8.28 13.07
C LYS A 43 -3.81 -7.04 13.97
N VAL A 44 -3.56 -5.86 13.43
CA VAL A 44 -3.68 -4.57 14.14
C VAL A 44 -4.89 -3.76 13.66
N ASN A 45 -5.90 -4.43 13.08
CA ASN A 45 -7.16 -3.86 12.59
C ASN A 45 -7.00 -2.84 11.44
N ILE A 46 -5.94 -2.98 10.64
CA ILE A 46 -5.76 -2.20 9.40
C ILE A 46 -6.07 -3.11 8.22
N THR A 47 -7.19 -2.85 7.55
CA THR A 47 -7.62 -3.64 6.39
C THR A 47 -7.17 -2.99 5.09
N LEU A 48 -6.44 -3.75 4.28
CA LEU A 48 -6.07 -3.39 2.91
C LEU A 48 -5.91 -4.63 2.05
N ASN A 49 -5.53 -4.45 0.78
CA ASN A 49 -5.39 -5.54 -0.16
C ASN A 49 -3.97 -5.63 -0.73
N LYS A 50 -3.39 -6.84 -0.72
CA LYS A 50 -2.19 -7.15 -1.51
C LYS A 50 -2.47 -6.99 -3.00
N ASN A 51 -1.47 -6.56 -3.75
CA ASN A 51 -1.60 -6.33 -5.18
C ASN A 51 -0.27 -6.65 -5.90
N THR A 52 -0.34 -7.13 -7.13
CA THR A 52 0.84 -7.19 -8.01
C THR A 52 1.21 -5.79 -8.48
N ILE A 53 2.51 -5.54 -8.70
CA ILE A 53 3.01 -4.25 -9.20
C ILE A 53 3.58 -4.40 -10.62
N PRO A 54 3.87 -3.32 -11.36
CA PRO A 54 4.56 -3.43 -12.64
C PRO A 54 5.87 -4.20 -12.52
N PHE A 55 6.10 -5.16 -13.42
CA PHE A 55 7.29 -6.03 -13.43
C PHE A 55 7.47 -6.88 -12.16
N ASP A 56 6.37 -7.27 -11.52
CA ASP A 56 6.40 -8.13 -10.33
C ASP A 56 7.06 -9.49 -10.64
N THR A 57 8.03 -9.88 -9.83
CA THR A 57 8.72 -11.17 -9.93
C THR A 57 8.13 -12.22 -8.99
N LEU A 58 7.28 -11.81 -8.04
CA LEU A 58 6.64 -12.73 -7.12
C LEU A 58 5.40 -13.37 -7.75
N ASN A 59 5.03 -14.54 -7.21
CA ASN A 59 3.79 -15.21 -7.57
C ASN A 59 2.59 -14.26 -7.33
N PRO A 60 1.61 -14.17 -8.25
CA PRO A 60 0.42 -13.34 -8.09
C PRO A 60 -0.38 -13.56 -6.79
N ARG A 61 -0.29 -14.76 -6.18
CA ARG A 61 -0.91 -15.05 -4.87
C ARG A 61 -0.25 -14.33 -3.71
N LEU A 62 1.03 -13.98 -3.85
CA LEU A 62 1.81 -13.24 -2.85
C LEU A 62 1.78 -11.73 -3.16
N GLY A 63 2.13 -11.36 -4.40
CA GLY A 63 2.30 -9.97 -4.87
C GLY A 63 3.43 -9.22 -4.15
N SER A 64 4.00 -8.21 -4.80
CA SER A 64 5.05 -7.35 -4.20
C SER A 64 4.54 -6.05 -3.59
N GLY A 65 3.25 -5.74 -3.72
CA GLY A 65 2.68 -4.47 -3.27
C GLY A 65 1.42 -4.58 -2.42
N ILE A 66 1.03 -3.44 -1.86
CA ILE A 66 -0.25 -3.21 -1.18
C ILE A 66 -0.94 -1.99 -1.78
N ARG A 67 -2.28 -2.03 -1.87
CA ARG A 67 -3.10 -0.91 -2.35
C ARG A 67 -3.78 -0.22 -1.18
N ILE A 68 -3.59 1.09 -1.11
CA ILE A 68 -4.18 1.96 -0.08
C ILE A 68 -5.14 2.92 -0.76
N GLY A 69 -6.33 3.10 -0.19
CA GLY A 69 -7.33 4.05 -0.66
C GLY A 69 -7.88 4.91 0.48
N THR A 70 -8.34 6.11 0.15
CA THR A 70 -8.78 7.09 1.16
C THR A 70 -10.29 7.05 1.42
N ALA A 71 -11.10 6.72 0.41
CA ALA A 71 -12.56 6.91 0.41
C ALA A 71 -13.28 6.47 1.71
N ALA A 72 -13.00 5.25 2.20
CA ALA A 72 -13.66 4.72 3.39
C ALA A 72 -13.36 5.54 4.67
N MET A 73 -12.14 6.06 4.80
CA MET A 73 -11.74 6.85 5.97
C MET A 73 -12.20 8.30 5.84
N THR A 74 -12.14 8.88 4.64
CA THR A 74 -12.64 10.24 4.40
C THR A 74 -14.14 10.35 4.66
N SER A 75 -14.94 9.32 4.29
CA SER A 75 -16.37 9.25 4.65
C SER A 75 -16.64 9.20 6.16
N ARG A 76 -15.63 8.90 6.98
CA ARG A 76 -15.69 8.91 8.45
C ARG A 76 -15.11 10.19 9.06
N GLY A 77 -14.88 11.23 8.26
CA GLY A 77 -14.42 12.54 8.74
C GLY A 77 -12.90 12.68 8.87
N PHE A 78 -12.11 11.77 8.30
CA PHE A 78 -10.66 11.95 8.28
C PHE A 78 -10.26 12.94 7.17
N GLU A 79 -9.52 13.98 7.54
CA GLU A 79 -9.03 15.06 6.68
C GLU A 79 -7.49 15.07 6.59
N ASN A 80 -6.90 15.89 5.72
CA ASN A 80 -5.48 15.99 5.34
C ASN A 80 -4.41 15.44 6.33
N TRP A 81 -3.57 14.50 5.83
CA TRP A 81 -2.54 13.72 6.55
C TRP A 81 -1.22 13.71 5.76
#